data_AF-A0A9W7J3B4-F1
#
_entry.id   AF-A0A9W7J3B4-F1
#
_cell.length_a   1.000
_cell.length_b   1.000
_cell.length_c   1.000
_cell.angle_alpha   90.00
_cell.angle_beta   90.00
_cell.angle_gamma   90.00
#
_symmetry.space_group_name_H-M   'P 1'
#
loop_
_entity.id
_entity.type
_entity.pdbx_description
1 polymer ?
#
loop_
_entity_poly.entity_id
_entity_poly.type
_entity_poly.pdbx_seq_one_letter_code
_entity_poly.pdbx_strand_id
1 'polypeptide(L)'
;MTARTPGTPGNKIDKTPVTTPGGPKSKEEKIVVTIRLRPLSKREQQAKDQVSWDCVDDYTIVSKHPSQERTAQPSFTFGNY
;
A
#
# COMPACT_ATOMS: atom_id res chain seq x y z
N MET A 1 -15.09 59.10 47.80
CA MET A 1 -15.70 58.99 46.46
C MET A 1 -15.77 57.52 46.08
N THR A 2 -16.99 57.01 45.91
CA THR A 2 -17.32 55.58 45.77
C THR A 2 -17.20 55.18 44.30
N ALA A 3 -16.09 54.55 43.90
CA ALA A 3 -15.94 54.00 42.56
C ALA A 3 -16.54 52.59 42.52
N ARG A 4 -17.75 52.46 41.96
CA ARG A 4 -18.36 51.16 41.64
C ARG A 4 -17.88 50.73 40.26
N THR A 5 -16.95 49.80 40.20
CA THR A 5 -16.54 49.15 38.96
C THR A 5 -17.59 48.09 38.56
N PRO A 6 -18.08 48.04 37.30
CA PRO A 6 -19.00 47.00 36.87
C PRO A 6 -18.28 45.64 36.86
N GLY A 7 -18.80 44.68 37.63
CA GLY A 7 -18.30 43.30 37.63
C GLY A 7 -18.68 42.59 36.33
N THR A 8 -17.69 42.09 35.61
CA THR A 8 -17.90 41.10 34.55
C THR A 8 -18.32 39.78 35.20
N PRO A 9 -19.44 39.15 34.81
CA PRO A 9 -19.75 37.82 35.32
C PRO A 9 -18.69 36.86 34.77
N GLY A 10 -17.91 36.26 35.68
CA GLY A 10 -16.94 35.22 35.35
C GLY A 10 -17.69 34.01 34.80
N ASN A 11 -17.81 33.95 33.47
CA ASN A 11 -18.30 32.76 32.79
C ASN A 11 -17.23 31.69 33.00
N LYS A 12 -17.49 30.77 33.93
CA LYS A 12 -16.68 29.56 34.10
C LYS A 12 -16.96 28.68 32.89
N ILE A 13 -16.28 29.00 31.78
CA ILE A 13 -16.20 28.09 30.65
C ILE A 13 -15.31 26.97 31.15
N ASP A 14 -15.94 25.86 31.54
CA ASP A 14 -15.26 24.62 31.80
C ASP A 14 -14.44 24.30 30.56
N LYS A 15 -13.13 24.56 30.65
CA LYS A 15 -12.18 24.37 29.57
C LYS A 15 -11.99 22.87 29.43
N THR A 16 -12.96 22.21 28.80
CA THR A 16 -12.75 20.89 28.23
C THR A 16 -11.52 21.00 27.34
N PRO A 17 -10.47 20.18 27.56
CA PRO A 17 -9.36 20.16 26.64
C PRO A 17 -9.94 19.72 25.30
N VAL A 18 -10.09 20.66 24.38
CA VAL A 18 -10.36 20.36 22.98
C VAL A 18 -9.09 19.69 22.50
N THR A 19 -9.05 18.37 22.64
CA THR A 19 -8.14 17.52 21.89
C THR A 19 -8.36 17.90 20.44
N THR A 20 -7.39 18.62 19.88
CA THR A 20 -7.27 18.80 18.44
C THR A 20 -7.45 17.42 17.81
N PRO A 21 -8.24 17.26 16.73
CA PRO A 21 -8.39 16.00 16.02
C PRO A 21 -7.11 15.69 15.23
N GLY A 22 -5.97 15.58 15.92
CA GLY A 22 -4.87 14.75 15.49
C GLY A 22 -5.32 13.31 15.68
N GLY A 23 -6.26 12.86 14.84
CA GLY A 23 -6.62 11.45 14.75
C GLY A 23 -5.36 10.60 14.55
N PRO A 24 -5.39 9.31 14.91
CA PRO A 24 -4.23 8.43 14.77
C PRO A 24 -3.65 8.61 13.37
N LYS A 25 -2.32 8.87 13.30
CA LYS A 25 -1.61 9.04 12.04
C LYS A 25 -2.08 7.94 11.09
N SER A 26 -2.62 8.32 9.93
CA SER A 26 -3.04 7.36 8.90
C SER A 26 -1.86 6.43 8.67
N LYS A 27 -1.98 5.17 9.14
CA LYS A 27 -0.96 4.16 8.88
C LYS A 27 -0.88 4.02 7.36
N GLU A 28 0.34 4.00 6.82
CA GLU A 28 0.52 3.75 5.41
C GLU A 28 -0.08 2.39 5.06
N GLU A 29 -1.12 2.39 4.24
CA GLU A 29 -1.79 1.19 3.77
C GLU A 29 -1.19 0.80 2.42
N LYS A 30 -0.57 -0.38 2.36
CA LYS A 30 -0.03 -0.92 1.11
C LYS A 30 -1.16 -1.57 0.33
N ILE A 31 -1.22 -1.29 -0.98
CA ILE A 31 -2.13 -1.99 -1.88
C ILE A 31 -1.66 -3.43 -2.01
N VAL A 32 -2.56 -4.37 -1.75
CA VAL A 32 -2.27 -5.78 -1.93
C VAL A 32 -2.45 -6.15 -3.39
N VAL A 33 -1.40 -6.73 -3.96
CA VAL A 33 -1.33 -7.14 -5.36
C VAL A 33 -1.22 -8.65 -5.42
N THR A 34 -2.12 -9.28 -6.17
CA THR A 34 -2.07 -10.72 -6.46
C THR A 34 -1.84 -10.92 -7.95
N ILE A 35 -0.97 -11.86 -8.30
CA ILE A 35 -0.71 -12.24 -9.68
C ILE A 35 -1.29 -13.62 -9.95
N ARG A 36 -1.88 -13.79 -11.13
CA ARG A 36 -2.38 -15.07 -11.61
C ARG A 36 -1.73 -15.41 -12.94
N LEU A 37 -0.84 -16.40 -12.92
CA LEU A 37 -0.32 -16.98 -14.16
C LEU A 37 -1.36 -17.94 -14.74
N ARG A 38 -1.63 -17.81 -16.05
CA ARG A 38 -2.40 -18.79 -16.81
C ARG A 38 -1.44 -19.80 -17.43
N PRO A 39 -1.80 -21.09 -17.51
CA PRO A 39 -1.10 -22.02 -18.38
C PRO A 39 -1.16 -21.56 -19.84
N LEU A 40 -0.19 -22.01 -20.64
CA LEU A 40 -0.24 -21.80 -22.08
C LEU A 40 -1.49 -22.47 -22.66
N SER A 41 -2.16 -21.75 -23.55
CA SER A 41 -3.31 -22.25 -24.29
C SER A 41 -2.89 -23.35 -25.27
N LYS A 42 -3.87 -24.13 -25.75
CA LYS A 42 -3.62 -25.18 -26.75
C LYS A 42 -2.96 -24.64 -28.02
N ARG A 43 -3.34 -23.43 -28.45
CA ARG A 43 -2.77 -22.76 -29.64
C ARG A 43 -1.30 -22.40 -29.43
N GLU A 44 -0.96 -21.85 -28.26
CA GLU A 44 0.43 -21.48 -27.91
C GLU A 44 1.32 -22.73 -27.79
N GLN A 45 0.79 -23.81 -27.21
CA GLN A 45 1.51 -25.10 -27.15
C GLN A 45 1.79 -25.68 -28.55
N GLN A 46 0.83 -25.59 -29.48
CA GLN A 46 1.02 -26.02 -30.87
C GLN A 46 2.07 -25.17 -31.60
N ALA A 47 2.12 -23.87 -31.29
CA ALA A 47 3.13 -22.96 -31.80
C ALA A 47 4.52 -23.13 -31.14
N LYS A 48 4.65 -24.07 -30.18
CA LYS A 48 5.85 -24.28 -29.36
C LYS A 48 6.30 -23.01 -28.63
N ASP A 49 5.32 -22.23 -28.19
CA ASP A 49 5.60 -21.05 -27.36
C ASP A 49 6.21 -21.48 -26.02
N GLN A 50 7.14 -20.68 -25.52
CA GLN A 50 7.81 -20.97 -24.26
C GLN A 50 7.06 -20.34 -23.08
N VAL A 51 7.15 -21.00 -21.93
CA VAL A 51 6.63 -20.43 -20.68
C VAL A 51 7.51 -19.25 -20.29
N SER A 52 7.01 -18.04 -20.53
CA SER A 52 7.76 -16.80 -20.30
C SER A 52 7.95 -16.44 -18.82
N TRP A 53 7.12 -16.97 -17.92
CA TRP A 53 7.15 -16.65 -16.48
C TRP A 53 7.09 -17.89 -15.63
N ASP A 54 7.89 -17.90 -14.56
CA ASP A 54 7.94 -18.97 -13.56
C ASP A 54 7.55 -18.43 -12.19
N CYS A 55 6.77 -19.19 -11.43
CA CYS A 55 6.56 -18.92 -10.01
C CYS A 55 7.67 -19.63 -9.23
N VAL A 56 8.63 -18.89 -8.69
CA VAL A 56 9.71 -19.46 -7.88
C VAL A 56 9.32 -19.56 -6.41
N ASP A 57 8.36 -18.74 -5.99
CA ASP A 57 7.76 -18.72 -4.66
C ASP A 57 6.31 -18.22 -4.77
N ASP A 58 5.51 -18.35 -3.71
CA ASP A 58 4.11 -17.91 -3.67
C ASP A 58 3.95 -16.41 -3.97
N TYR A 59 5.02 -15.63 -3.72
CA TYR A 59 5.05 -14.18 -3.85
C TYR A 59 6.06 -13.68 -4.86
N THR A 60 6.77 -14.57 -5.58
CA THR A 60 7.84 -14.17 -6.48
C THR A 60 7.74 -14.87 -7.82
N ILE A 61 7.76 -14.08 -8.90
CA ILE A 61 7.83 -14.59 -10.28
C ILE A 61 9.11 -14.14 -10.99
N VAL A 62 9.59 -14.96 -11.92
CA VAL A 62 10.81 -14.69 -12.69
C VAL A 62 10.53 -14.86 -14.18
N SER A 63 11.00 -13.91 -14.99
CA SER A 63 10.96 -14.06 -16.46
C SER A 63 11.99 -15.09 -16.91
N LYS A 64 11.59 -15.99 -17.81
CA LYS A 64 12.46 -17.00 -18.43
C LYS A 64 12.93 -16.62 -19.83
N HIS A 65 12.70 -15.38 -20.26
CA HIS A 65 12.95 -15.01 -21.66
C HIS A 65 14.44 -15.12 -22.02
N PRO A 66 14.80 -15.94 -23.03
CA PRO A 66 16.20 -16.23 -23.37
C PRO A 66 16.91 -15.04 -24.05
N SER A 67 16.18 -14.04 -24.55
CA SER A 67 16.82 -12.89 -25.23
C SER A 67 17.47 -11.87 -24.29
N GLN A 68 17.43 -12.09 -22.97
CA GLN A 68 17.86 -11.12 -21.98
C GLN A 68 19.20 -11.50 -21.32
N GLU A 69 20.01 -12.38 -21.93
CA GLU A 69 21.29 -12.89 -21.36
C GLU A 69 22.33 -11.82 -20.96
N ARG A 70 22.15 -10.56 -21.36
CA ARG A 70 23.03 -9.45 -20.92
C ARG A 70 22.62 -8.78 -19.62
N THR A 71 21.43 -9.09 -19.08
CA THR A 71 20.92 -8.49 -17.84
C THR A 71 20.38 -9.60 -16.95
N ALA A 72 20.54 -9.48 -15.63
CA ALA A 72 19.90 -10.40 -14.69
C ALA A 72 18.40 -10.54 -15.04
N GLN A 73 17.92 -11.79 -15.09
CA GLN A 73 16.52 -12.08 -15.38
C GLN A 73 15.62 -11.31 -14.40
N PRO A 74 14.59 -10.58 -14.88
CA PRO A 74 13.79 -9.75 -13.99
C PRO A 74 12.94 -10.63 -13.06
N SER A 75 13.13 -10.42 -11.76
CA SER A 75 12.35 -11.02 -10.67
C SER A 75 11.41 -9.99 -10.06
N PHE A 76 10.14 -10.35 -9.88
CA PHE A 76 9.15 -9.50 -9.24
C PHE A 76 8.63 -10.16 -7.97
N THR A 77 8.69 -9.42 -6.87
CA THR A 77 8.19 -9.86 -5.56
C THR A 77 6.96 -9.04 -5.17
N PHE A 78 5.92 -9.72 -4.71
CA PHE A 78 4.65 -9.14 -4.30
C PHE A 78 4.54 -9.18 -2.78
N GLY A 79 4.06 -8.09 -2.17
CA GLY A 79 4.00 -7.97 -0.71
C GLY A 79 2.95 -8.89 -0.09
N ASN A 80 3.27 -9.42 1.09
CA ASN A 80 2.33 -10.07 2.01
C ASN A 80 1.81 -9.08 3.04
N TYR A 81 0.64 -9.39 3.61
CA TYR A 81 0.06 -8.67 4.76
C TYR A 81 0.92 -8.78 6.02
#